data_AF-A0A2H0RS09-F1
#
_entry.id   AF-A0A2H0RS09-F1
#
_cell.length_a   1.000
_cell.length_b   1.000
_cell.length_c   1.000
_cell.angle_alpha   90.00
_cell.angle_beta   90.00
_cell.angle_gamma   90.00
#
_symmetry.space_group_name_H-M   'P 1'
#
loop_
_entity.id
_entity.type
_entity.pdbx_description
1 polymer ?
#
loop_
_entity_poly.entity_id
_entity_poly.type
_entity_poly.pdbx_seq_one_letter_code
_entity_poly.pdbx_strand_id
1 'polypeptide(L)'
;MQTECKEERGEDLLHPQVYECTLTSMTLTDAQKRLTEEETEIVVDWSQALSGDFSSDIDQMIAWVSTYPNRRGMHVFLGARRHHPTGRKLQNALQALGCRVTNRSYQLV
;
A
#
# COMPACT_ATOMS: atom_id res chain seq x y z
N MET A 1 37.90 -4.26 2.31
CA MET A 1 38.69 -3.38 3.20
C MET A 1 37.92 -3.28 4.50
N GLN A 2 38.55 -3.64 5.62
CA GLN A 2 37.95 -3.62 6.95
C GLN A 2 37.95 -2.19 7.48
N THR A 3 36.89 -1.77 8.17
CA THR A 3 36.96 -0.64 9.11
C THR A 3 36.27 -1.06 10.40
N GLU A 4 37.09 -1.26 11.43
CA GLU A 4 36.76 -1.54 12.82
C GLU A 4 35.69 -0.58 13.38
N CYS A 5 34.70 -1.15 14.08
CA CYS A 5 33.91 -0.40 15.05
C CYS A 5 34.77 -0.20 16.31
N LYS A 6 35.41 0.97 16.44
CA LYS A 6 36.00 1.39 17.71
C LYS A 6 34.89 1.85 18.66
N GLU A 7 34.71 1.09 19.72
CA GLU A 7 33.88 1.46 20.87
C GLU A 7 34.67 2.45 21.74
N GLU A 8 34.57 3.75 21.44
CA GLU A 8 35.09 4.79 22.31
C GLU A 8 34.04 5.10 23.39
N ARG A 9 34.31 4.60 24.58
CA ARG A 9 33.57 4.84 25.81
C ARG A 9 33.85 6.27 26.28
N GLY A 10 33.14 7.24 25.70
CA GLY A 10 33.17 8.64 26.08
C GLY A 10 31.86 9.04 26.77
N GLU A 11 31.94 9.34 28.06
CA GLU A 11 30.90 10.04 28.80
C GLU A 11 30.69 11.43 28.19
N ASP A 12 29.67 11.59 27.35
CA ASP A 12 29.16 12.92 26.95
C ASP A 12 27.70 12.81 26.49
N LEU A 13 26.86 12.38 27.42
CA LEU A 13 25.41 12.45 27.33
C LEU A 13 24.98 13.92 27.46
N LEU A 14 25.09 14.73 26.40
CA LEU A 14 24.34 16.01 26.30
C LEU A 14 24.35 16.71 24.93
N HIS A 15 24.95 16.14 23.88
CA HIS A 15 24.71 16.67 22.53
C HIS A 15 23.38 16.11 21.99
N PRO A 16 22.35 16.94 21.73
CA PRO A 16 21.26 16.50 20.89
C PRO A 16 21.91 16.10 19.57
N GLN A 17 21.91 14.80 19.26
CA GLN A 17 22.15 14.33 17.92
C GLN A 17 21.02 14.91 17.07
N VAL A 18 21.24 16.10 16.54
CA VAL A 18 20.51 16.60 15.40
C VAL A 18 20.90 15.63 14.30
N TYR A 19 20.14 14.56 14.15
CA TYR A 19 20.16 13.78 12.94
C TYR A 19 19.82 14.79 11.85
N GLU A 20 20.83 15.28 11.13
CA GLU A 20 20.62 15.96 9.87
C GLU A 20 19.93 14.95 8.97
N CYS A 21 18.61 14.99 9.01
CA CYS A 21 17.75 14.23 8.14
C CYS A 21 17.97 14.86 6.76
N THR A 22 19.02 14.41 6.08
CA THR A 22 19.26 14.68 4.67
C THR A 22 18.18 13.92 3.92
N LEU A 23 16.97 14.45 3.97
CA LEU A 23 15.89 14.12 3.04
C LEU A 23 16.41 14.54 1.66
N THR A 24 17.14 13.64 1.02
CA THR A 24 17.36 13.70 -0.42
C THR A 24 15.98 13.89 -1.05
N SER A 25 15.77 15.07 -1.62
CA SER A 25 14.48 15.46 -2.18
C SER A 25 14.08 14.42 -3.23
N MET A 26 13.01 13.67 -2.96
CA MET A 26 12.52 12.66 -3.89
C MET A 26 11.90 13.37 -5.10
N THR A 27 12.47 13.17 -6.29
CA THR A 27 11.88 13.73 -7.50
C THR A 27 10.69 12.89 -7.96
N LEU A 28 9.85 13.46 -8.82
CA LEU A 28 8.71 12.74 -9.43
C LEU A 28 9.19 11.52 -10.24
N THR A 29 10.33 11.65 -10.91
CA THR A 29 10.97 10.56 -11.66
C THR A 29 11.42 9.43 -10.74
N ASP A 30 12.02 9.77 -9.59
CA ASP A 30 12.43 8.77 -8.60
C ASP A 30 11.20 8.06 -8.03
N ALA A 31 10.14 8.79 -7.70
CA ALA A 31 8.88 8.21 -7.23
C ALA A 31 8.30 7.23 -8.25
N GLN A 32 8.27 7.63 -9.52
CA GLN A 32 7.72 6.82 -10.60
C GLN A 32 8.56 5.56 -10.82
N LYS A 33 9.89 5.69 -10.84
CA LYS A 33 10.83 4.58 -10.95
C LYS A 33 10.61 3.57 -9.83
N ARG A 34 10.46 4.03 -8.59
CA ARG A 34 10.19 3.14 -7.44
C ARG A 34 8.84 2.42 -7.55
N LEU A 35 7.81 3.10 -8.04
CA LEU A 35 6.49 2.48 -8.26
C LEU A 35 6.49 1.44 -9.40
N THR A 36 7.40 1.57 -10.37
CA THR A 36 7.46 0.68 -11.54
C THR A 36 8.51 -0.41 -11.46
N GLU A 37 9.67 -0.14 -10.84
CA GLU A 37 10.86 -1.00 -10.88
C GLU A 37 11.18 -1.66 -9.53
N GLU A 38 10.81 -1.03 -8.41
CA GLU A 38 10.93 -1.67 -7.10
C GLU A 38 9.70 -2.52 -6.81
N GLU A 39 9.89 -3.67 -6.15
CA GLU A 39 8.79 -4.50 -5.64
C GLU A 39 8.07 -3.77 -4.50
N THR A 40 7.24 -2.81 -4.87
CA THR A 40 6.42 -2.01 -3.97
C THR A 40 5.04 -2.68 -3.84
N GLU A 41 4.75 -3.21 -2.66
CA GLU A 41 3.42 -3.73 -2.34
C GLU A 41 2.53 -2.57 -1.91
N ILE A 42 1.43 -2.33 -2.63
CA ILE A 42 0.37 -1.40 -2.20
C ILE A 42 -0.77 -2.20 -1.61
N VAL A 43 -1.08 -1.91 -0.35
CA VAL A 43 -2.22 -2.51 0.34
C VAL A 43 -3.38 -1.52 0.38
N VAL A 44 -4.53 -1.91 -0.17
CA VAL A 44 -5.78 -1.14 -0.09
C VAL A 44 -6.77 -1.91 0.75
N ASP A 45 -7.07 -1.40 1.94
CA ASP A 45 -8.14 -1.97 2.76
C ASP A 45 -9.48 -1.31 2.44
N TRP A 46 -10.34 -2.04 1.73
CA TRP A 46 -11.68 -1.61 1.36
C TRP A 46 -12.77 -2.46 1.98
N SER A 47 -12.45 -3.10 3.10
CA SER A 47 -13.33 -4.04 3.78
C SER A 47 -14.54 -3.43 4.48
N GLN A 48 -14.45 -2.16 4.86
CA GLN A 48 -15.51 -1.42 5.59
C GLN A 48 -16.35 -0.51 4.70
N ALA A 49 -15.95 -0.33 3.44
CA ALA A 49 -16.59 0.63 2.54
C ALA A 49 -17.81 0.08 1.80
N LEU A 50 -18.36 -1.06 2.21
CA LEU A 50 -19.56 -1.66 1.57
C LEU A 50 -20.82 -1.51 2.44
N SER A 51 -20.83 -0.54 3.35
CA SER A 51 -21.87 -0.29 4.37
C SER A 51 -23.10 0.53 3.91
N GLY A 52 -23.26 0.89 2.63
CA GLY A 52 -24.16 1.94 2.09
C GLY A 52 -24.50 1.75 0.60
N ASP A 53 -25.07 2.76 -0.07
CA ASP A 53 -25.44 2.72 -1.50
C ASP A 53 -24.20 3.01 -2.39
N PHE A 54 -23.65 1.97 -3.03
CA PHE A 54 -22.24 1.95 -3.48
C PHE A 54 -22.01 1.67 -4.97
N SER A 55 -23.00 1.84 -5.86
CA SER A 55 -22.79 1.53 -7.28
C SER A 55 -21.78 2.47 -7.97
N SER A 56 -21.76 3.76 -7.62
CA SER A 56 -20.82 4.77 -8.15
C SER A 56 -19.37 4.52 -7.75
N ASP A 57 -19.15 4.07 -6.51
CA ASP A 57 -17.82 4.03 -5.91
C ASP A 57 -17.02 2.83 -6.43
N ILE A 58 -17.70 1.76 -6.84
CA ILE A 58 -17.11 0.55 -7.41
C ILE A 58 -16.45 0.84 -8.75
N ASP A 59 -17.15 1.53 -9.65
CA ASP A 59 -16.61 1.85 -10.97
C ASP A 59 -15.44 2.85 -10.84
N GLN A 60 -15.52 3.78 -9.88
CA GLN A 60 -14.43 4.71 -9.58
C GLN A 60 -13.18 4.01 -9.04
N MET A 61 -13.32 3.02 -8.15
CA MET A 61 -12.18 2.22 -7.70
C MET A 61 -11.56 1.42 -8.84
N ILE A 62 -12.38 0.76 -9.66
CA ILE A 62 -11.86 -0.02 -10.79
C ILE A 62 -11.08 0.91 -11.73
N ALA A 63 -11.61 2.09 -12.02
CA ALA A 63 -10.93 3.12 -12.81
C ALA A 63 -9.60 3.53 -12.16
N TRP A 64 -9.59 3.83 -10.86
CA TRP A 64 -8.36 4.18 -10.15
C TRP A 64 -7.30 3.07 -10.20
N VAL A 65 -7.66 1.82 -9.88
CA VAL A 65 -6.73 0.68 -9.95
C VAL A 65 -6.21 0.46 -11.38
N SER A 66 -7.04 0.67 -12.40
CA SER A 66 -6.63 0.54 -13.80
C SER A 66 -5.57 1.56 -14.23
N THR A 67 -5.43 2.68 -13.52
CA THR A 67 -4.37 3.67 -13.78
C THR A 67 -3.05 3.36 -13.09
N TYR A 68 -3.03 2.42 -12.12
CA TYR A 68 -1.82 2.08 -11.40
C TYR A 68 -0.86 1.26 -12.27
N PRO A 69 0.44 1.61 -12.36
CA PRO A 69 1.38 0.92 -13.26
C PRO A 69 1.76 -0.49 -12.80
N ASN A 70 1.79 -0.77 -11.49
CA ASN A 70 2.19 -2.06 -10.93
C ASN A 70 1.03 -2.81 -10.26
N ARG A 71 -0.02 -3.14 -11.03
CA ARG A 71 -1.23 -3.80 -10.49
C ARG A 71 -0.96 -5.15 -9.80
N ARG A 72 0.12 -5.84 -10.18
CA ARG A 72 0.53 -7.12 -9.57
C ARG A 72 1.06 -6.95 -8.15
N GLY A 73 1.65 -5.79 -7.83
CA GLY A 73 2.04 -5.41 -6.48
C GLY A 73 0.88 -4.91 -5.61
N MET A 74 -0.35 -4.83 -6.13
CA MET A 74 -1.49 -4.37 -5.35
C MET A 74 -2.18 -5.54 -4.64
N HIS A 75 -2.41 -5.37 -3.33
CA HIS A 75 -3.25 -6.24 -2.51
C HIS A 75 -4.48 -5.48 -2.01
N VAL A 76 -5.66 -5.92 -2.43
CA VAL A 76 -6.93 -5.31 -2.05
C VAL A 76 -7.67 -6.22 -1.07
N PHE A 77 -8.04 -5.69 0.09
CA PHE A 77 -8.93 -6.36 1.03
C PHE A 77 -10.38 -5.92 0.80
N LEU A 78 -11.27 -6.88 0.57
CA LEU A 78 -12.71 -6.64 0.40
C LEU A 78 -13.50 -7.17 1.58
N GLY A 79 -14.64 -6.55 1.87
CA GLY A 79 -15.49 -6.91 3.00
C GLY A 79 -16.27 -8.20 2.75
N ALA A 80 -16.66 -8.90 3.81
CA ALA A 80 -17.36 -10.18 3.74
C ALA A 80 -18.82 -10.14 3.21
N ARG A 81 -19.27 -9.05 2.58
CA ARG A 81 -20.55 -9.03 1.84
C ARG A 81 -20.43 -9.81 0.51
N ARG A 82 -20.07 -11.10 0.63
CA ARG A 82 -19.84 -12.08 -0.44
C ARG A 82 -21.06 -12.32 -1.33
N HIS A 83 -22.24 -11.93 -0.86
CA HIS A 83 -23.53 -12.16 -1.53
C HIS A 83 -24.11 -10.92 -2.21
N HIS A 84 -23.46 -9.75 -2.12
CA HIS A 84 -23.91 -8.60 -2.88
C HIS A 84 -23.39 -8.69 -4.33
N PRO A 85 -24.25 -8.58 -5.35
CA PRO A 85 -23.85 -8.74 -6.75
C PRO A 85 -22.75 -7.75 -7.16
N THR A 86 -22.73 -6.56 -6.58
CA THR A 86 -21.69 -5.56 -6.87
C THR A 86 -20.32 -5.90 -6.25
N GLY A 87 -20.28 -6.60 -5.11
CA GLY A 87 -19.03 -7.07 -4.51
C GLY A 87 -18.32 -8.11 -5.38
N ARG A 88 -19.11 -8.99 -6.03
CA ARG A 88 -18.57 -9.98 -6.98
C ARG A 88 -18.07 -9.34 -8.26
N LYS A 89 -18.77 -8.32 -8.78
CA LYS A 89 -18.31 -7.52 -9.93
C LYS A 89 -16.94 -6.89 -9.63
N LEU A 90 -16.80 -6.25 -8.47
CA LEU A 90 -15.54 -5.62 -8.04
C LEU A 90 -14.41 -6.65 -7.89
N GLN A 91 -14.64 -7.75 -7.17
CA GLN A 91 -13.63 -8.79 -6.99
C GLN A 91 -13.12 -9.31 -8.34
N ASN A 92 -14.03 -9.64 -9.26
CA ASN A 92 -13.67 -10.14 -10.58
C ASN A 92 -12.88 -9.10 -11.38
N ALA A 93 -13.29 -7.83 -11.34
CA ALA A 93 -12.60 -6.76 -12.06
C ALA A 93 -11.16 -6.56 -11.55
N LEU A 94 -10.98 -6.51 -10.23
CA LEU A 94 -9.65 -6.35 -9.61
C LEU A 94 -8.72 -7.54 -9.90
N GLN A 95 -9.26 -8.76 -9.83
CA GLN A 95 -8.49 -9.97 -10.17
C GLN A 95 -8.12 -10.00 -11.67
N ALA A 96 -9.02 -9.58 -12.56
CA ALA A 96 -8.75 -9.48 -14.01
C ALA A 96 -7.68 -8.42 -14.33
N LEU A 97 -7.59 -7.36 -13.52
CA LEU A 97 -6.54 -6.34 -13.59
C LEU A 97 -5.18 -6.84 -13.07
N GLY A 98 -5.14 -8.02 -12.42
CA GLY A 98 -3.93 -8.65 -11.91
C GLY A 98 -3.63 -8.37 -10.44
N CYS A 99 -4.57 -7.78 -9.69
CA CYS A 99 -4.41 -7.52 -8.26
C CYS A 99 -4.58 -8.79 -7.42
N ARG A 100 -3.85 -8.88 -6.30
CA ARG A 100 -4.18 -9.84 -5.24
C ARG A 100 -5.42 -9.34 -4.52
N VAL A 101 -6.42 -10.20 -4.33
CA VAL A 101 -7.66 -9.83 -3.62
C VAL A 101 -7.92 -10.81 -2.51
N THR A 102 -8.15 -10.31 -1.29
CA THR A 102 -8.48 -11.12 -0.12
C THR A 102 -9.77 -10.64 0.52
N ASN A 103 -10.67 -11.59 0.77
CA ASN A 103 -11.91 -11.30 1.47
C ASN A 103 -11.67 -11.32 2.99
N ARG A 104 -11.91 -10.19 3.65
CA ARG A 104 -11.78 -10.01 5.10
C ARG A 104 -13.16 -10.09 5.75
N SER A 105 -13.36 -11.08 6.59
CA SER A 105 -14.50 -11.15 7.51
C SER A 105 -14.06 -10.58 8.86
N TYR A 106 -14.51 -9.38 9.20
CA TYR A 106 -14.48 -8.96 10.60
C TYR A 106 -15.51 -9.81 11.32
N GLN A 107 -15.05 -10.76 12.12
CA GLN A 107 -15.86 -11.21 13.24
C GLN A 107 -15.85 -10.03 14.21
N LEU A 108 -16.98 -9.35 14.32
CA LEU A 108 -17.24 -8.45 15.45
C LEU A 108 -17.19 -9.36 16.69
N VAL A 109 -16.12 -9.23 17.48
CA VAL A 109 -16.04 -9.81 18.83
C VAL A 109 -16.64 -8.79 19.78
#